data_AF-A0A317G1C5-F1
#
_entry.id   AF-A0A317G1C5-F1
#
_cell.length_a   1.000
_cell.length_b   1.000
_cell.length_c   1.000
_cell.angle_alpha   90.00
_cell.angle_beta   90.00
_cell.angle_gamma   90.00
#
_symmetry.space_group_name_H-M   'P 1'
#
loop_
_entity.id
_entity.type
_entity.pdbx_description
1 polymer ?
#
loop_
_entity_poly.entity_id
_entity_poly.type
_entity_poly.pdbx_seq_one_letter_code
_entity_poly.pdbx_strand_id
1 'polypeptide(L)'
;MNKLKDIIEDSESLSQGLKDNACRHQFYNSYTSMERAMAFLLSGNMYITNGSNWNDISDRETMQNRELFAKCFSCSTKENIAMWMLYGAKRGKQGAMLRYPRSVMNEIISIDTVLLGKFNNSKRFEGDEISKSSGDFDIFLTDVIYGDASKDNRLMINLYEDHERVEKSVIENMDIFIKNYAWSYERECRLVVKLSEKMKKRVQKDELNTICIPFTEKMMSDMRKRDLVRSPIYDGGVDYGTDSELFGNVDWKL
;
A
#
# COMPACT_ATOMS: atom_id res chain seq x y z
N MET A 1 -1.30 -15.77 -11.20
CA MET A 1 -1.58 -14.37 -11.54
C MET A 1 -1.79 -14.30 -13.04
N ASN A 2 -2.69 -13.44 -13.50
CA ASN A 2 -2.89 -13.16 -14.91
C ASN A 2 -1.64 -12.47 -15.45
N LYS A 3 -1.20 -12.83 -16.66
CA LYS A 3 -0.07 -12.15 -17.31
C LYS A 3 -0.53 -10.80 -17.83
N LEU A 4 0.41 -9.86 -17.96
CA LEU A 4 0.08 -8.51 -18.41
C LEU A 4 -0.63 -8.52 -19.77
N LYS A 5 -0.12 -9.30 -20.73
CA LYS A 5 -0.72 -9.45 -22.07
C LYS A 5 -2.19 -9.91 -22.07
N ASP A 6 -2.62 -10.61 -21.02
CA ASP A 6 -3.96 -11.20 -20.93
C ASP A 6 -4.98 -10.20 -20.34
N ILE A 7 -4.53 -9.02 -19.91
CA ILE A 7 -5.37 -8.02 -19.22
C ILE A 7 -5.28 -6.62 -19.84
N ILE A 8 -4.63 -6.43 -20.99
CA ILE A 8 -4.36 -5.09 -21.58
C ILE A 8 -5.24 -4.75 -22.79
N GLU A 9 -6.40 -5.39 -22.93
CA GLU A 9 -7.32 -5.13 -24.06
C GLU A 9 -7.80 -3.68 -24.08
N ASP A 10 -8.19 -3.17 -22.92
CA ASP A 10 -8.59 -1.79 -22.67
C ASP A 10 -8.33 -1.39 -21.21
N SER A 11 -8.69 -0.18 -20.84
CA SER A 11 -8.42 0.36 -19.50
C SER A 11 -9.29 -0.25 -18.40
N GLU A 12 -10.44 -0.84 -18.74
CA GLU A 12 -11.29 -1.53 -17.79
C GLU A 12 -10.74 -2.92 -17.50
N SER A 13 -10.38 -3.66 -18.55
CA SER A 13 -9.74 -4.97 -18.48
C SER A 13 -8.43 -4.92 -17.70
N LEU A 14 -7.63 -3.87 -17.91
CA LEU A 14 -6.37 -3.69 -17.18
C LEU A 14 -6.63 -3.38 -15.71
N SER A 15 -7.55 -2.46 -15.42
CA SER A 15 -7.94 -2.14 -14.05
C SER A 15 -8.42 -3.39 -13.29
N GLN A 16 -9.32 -4.17 -13.90
CA GLN A 16 -9.83 -5.38 -13.28
C GLN A 16 -8.75 -6.45 -13.11
N GLY A 17 -7.91 -6.65 -14.14
CA GLY A 17 -6.82 -7.61 -14.09
C GLY A 17 -5.78 -7.32 -13.00
N LEU A 18 -5.47 -6.03 -12.78
CA LEU A 18 -4.61 -5.58 -11.69
C LEU A 18 -5.25 -5.80 -10.32
N LYS A 19 -6.56 -5.56 -10.17
CA LYS A 19 -7.29 -5.84 -8.92
C LYS A 19 -7.34 -7.34 -8.60
N ASP A 20 -7.58 -8.17 -9.62
CA ASP A 20 -7.61 -9.63 -9.49
C ASP A 20 -6.25 -10.21 -9.12
N ASN A 21 -5.17 -9.70 -9.72
CA ASN A 21 -3.81 -10.07 -9.33
C ASN A 21 -3.52 -9.66 -7.90
N ALA A 22 -3.86 -8.41 -7.55
CA ALA A 22 -3.63 -7.87 -6.23
C ALA A 22 -4.30 -8.69 -5.12
N CYS A 23 -5.53 -9.18 -5.31
CA CYS A 23 -6.24 -10.03 -4.33
C CYS A 23 -5.66 -11.45 -4.21
N ARG A 24 -4.75 -11.85 -5.11
CA ARG A 24 -4.12 -13.17 -5.15
C ARG A 24 -2.67 -13.16 -4.66
N HIS A 25 -2.15 -12.06 -4.12
CA HIS A 25 -0.85 -12.08 -3.45
C HIS A 25 -0.90 -12.92 -2.18
N GLN A 26 0.20 -13.61 -1.86
CA GLN A 26 0.28 -14.40 -0.63
C GLN A 26 0.47 -13.49 0.60
N PHE A 27 1.30 -12.46 0.44
CA PHE A 27 1.64 -11.50 1.48
C PHE A 27 1.73 -10.08 0.92
N TYR A 28 1.48 -9.11 1.79
CA TYR A 28 1.56 -7.69 1.51
C TYR A 28 2.46 -7.09 2.57
N ASN A 29 3.68 -6.71 2.18
CA ASN A 29 4.71 -6.30 3.12
C ASN A 29 4.71 -4.78 3.28
N SER A 30 4.59 -4.29 4.52
CA SER A 30 4.73 -2.87 4.86
C SER A 30 6.01 -2.66 5.65
N TYR A 31 7.00 -2.04 5.00
CA TYR A 31 8.24 -1.61 5.63
C TYR A 31 8.00 -0.30 6.40
N THR A 32 8.40 -0.26 7.66
CA THR A 32 8.14 0.88 8.55
C THR A 32 9.12 0.91 9.73
N SER A 33 8.90 1.79 10.71
CA SER A 33 9.61 1.74 11.98
C SER A 33 9.04 0.68 12.91
N MET A 34 9.88 0.08 13.75
CA MET A 34 9.44 -0.84 14.80
C MET A 34 8.40 -0.21 15.73
N GLU A 35 8.57 1.06 16.08
CA GLU A 35 7.59 1.82 16.87
C GLU A 35 6.20 1.81 16.23
N ARG A 36 6.10 2.13 14.93
CA ARG A 36 4.83 2.14 14.19
C ARG A 36 4.25 0.74 14.06
N ALA A 37 5.09 -0.27 13.84
CA ALA A 37 4.65 -1.65 13.75
C ALA A 37 4.06 -2.13 15.09
N MET A 38 4.71 -1.83 16.21
CA MET A 38 4.20 -2.15 17.55
C MET A 38 2.92 -1.37 17.88
N ALA A 39 2.85 -0.08 17.52
CA ALA A 39 1.63 0.71 17.71
C ALA A 39 0.44 0.11 16.96
N PHE A 40 0.64 -0.38 15.74
CA PHE A 40 -0.37 -1.14 15.00
C PHE A 40 -0.74 -2.42 15.75
N LEU A 41 0.23 -3.25 16.13
CA LEU A 41 -0.03 -4.53 16.79
C LEU A 41 -0.76 -4.39 18.13
N LEU A 42 -0.52 -3.30 18.86
CA LEU A 42 -1.18 -3.01 20.14
C LEU A 42 -2.58 -2.41 19.98
N SER A 43 -2.79 -1.58 18.95
CA SER A 43 -4.06 -0.89 18.76
C SER A 43 -5.04 -1.62 17.85
N GLY A 44 -4.55 -2.51 16.99
CA GLY A 44 -5.34 -3.13 15.93
C GLY A 44 -5.81 -2.15 14.84
N ASN A 45 -5.22 -0.96 14.74
CA ASN A 45 -5.71 0.08 13.83
C ASN A 45 -4.73 0.32 12.68
N MET A 46 -5.18 0.05 11.45
CA MET A 46 -4.45 0.45 10.25
C MET A 46 -4.88 1.86 9.82
N TYR A 47 -3.91 2.76 9.69
CA TYR A 47 -4.15 4.11 9.16
C TYR A 47 -3.68 4.22 7.71
N ILE A 48 -4.54 4.79 6.87
CA ILE A 48 -4.38 5.01 5.43
C ILE A 48 -4.49 6.51 5.17
N THR A 49 -3.62 7.09 4.35
CA THR A 49 -3.59 8.55 4.12
C THR A 49 -3.97 8.93 2.70
N ASN A 50 -4.32 10.20 2.48
CA ASN A 50 -4.66 10.75 1.18
C ASN A 50 -3.47 11.05 0.25
N GLY A 51 -2.28 10.50 0.52
CA GLY A 51 -1.10 10.70 -0.32
C GLY A 51 -0.38 12.06 -0.20
N SER A 52 -0.98 13.05 0.46
CA SER A 52 -0.46 14.45 0.53
C SER A 52 0.99 14.59 1.05
N ASN A 53 1.47 13.63 1.85
CA ASN A 53 2.82 13.63 2.40
C ASN A 53 3.71 12.51 1.83
N TRP A 54 3.33 11.90 0.71
CA TRP A 54 4.16 10.88 0.06
C TRP A 54 5.44 11.50 -0.54
N ASN A 55 6.51 10.71 -0.52
CA ASN A 55 7.84 11.10 -0.98
C ASN A 55 7.97 11.05 -2.51
N ASP A 56 7.19 10.19 -3.18
CA ASP A 56 7.05 10.20 -4.63
C ASP A 56 6.10 11.32 -5.05
N ILE A 57 6.66 12.32 -5.73
CA ILE A 57 5.96 13.55 -6.14
C ILE A 57 4.85 13.24 -7.13
N SER A 58 5.11 12.37 -8.12
CA SER A 58 4.13 12.05 -9.17
C SER A 58 2.93 11.30 -8.58
N ASP A 59 3.22 10.42 -7.64
CA ASP A 59 2.23 9.67 -6.88
C ASP A 59 1.39 10.59 -5.99
N ARG A 60 2.03 11.52 -5.27
CA ARG A 60 1.33 12.51 -4.44
C ARG A 60 0.37 13.35 -5.28
N GLU A 61 0.80 13.84 -6.44
CA GLU A 61 -0.06 14.60 -7.36
C GLU A 61 -1.24 13.75 -7.85
N THR A 62 -0.99 12.49 -8.20
CA THR A 62 -2.03 11.55 -8.62
C THR A 62 -3.08 11.33 -7.52
N MET A 63 -2.63 11.11 -6.28
CA MET A 63 -3.51 10.90 -5.13
C MET A 63 -4.35 12.14 -4.79
N GLN A 64 -3.74 13.33 -4.87
CA GLN A 64 -4.44 14.60 -4.67
C GLN A 64 -5.49 14.85 -5.76
N ASN A 65 -5.13 14.66 -7.03
CA ASN A 65 -6.03 14.88 -8.16
C ASN A 65 -7.21 13.91 -8.18
N ARG A 66 -7.00 12.68 -7.71
CA ARG A 66 -8.05 11.63 -7.66
C ARG A 66 -8.82 11.59 -6.34
N GLU A 67 -8.38 12.37 -5.34
CA GLU A 67 -8.95 12.42 -3.99
C GLU A 67 -9.10 11.02 -3.34
N LEU A 68 -8.05 10.22 -3.47
CA LEU A 68 -8.02 8.84 -2.98
C LEU A 68 -7.28 8.74 -1.65
N PHE A 69 -7.57 7.68 -0.90
CA PHE A 69 -6.81 7.27 0.27
C PHE A 69 -6.14 5.95 -0.06
N ALA A 70 -4.84 5.82 0.19
CA ALA A 70 -4.15 4.58 -0.10
C ALA A 70 -3.02 4.27 0.88
N LYS A 71 -2.66 2.98 0.92
CA LYS A 71 -1.49 2.47 1.60
C LYS A 71 -0.76 1.51 0.68
N CYS A 72 0.53 1.73 0.51
CA CYS A 72 1.40 0.93 -0.35
C CYS A 72 1.99 -0.25 0.41
N PHE A 73 2.11 -1.38 -0.29
CA PHE A 73 2.71 -2.62 0.17
C PHE A 73 3.61 -3.17 -0.93
N SER A 74 4.65 -3.91 -0.55
CA SER A 74 5.36 -4.77 -1.49
C SER A 74 4.74 -6.17 -1.49
N CYS A 75 4.37 -6.71 -2.65
CA CYS A 75 3.89 -8.09 -2.78
C CYS A 75 5.02 -9.11 -3.01
N SER A 76 6.29 -8.68 -2.91
CA SER A 76 7.43 -9.57 -3.07
C SER A 76 7.44 -10.70 -2.02
N THR A 77 7.74 -11.93 -2.46
CA THR A 77 7.95 -13.06 -1.55
C THR A 77 9.30 -12.98 -0.83
N LYS A 78 10.24 -12.16 -1.33
CA LYS A 78 11.57 -11.96 -0.77
C LYS A 78 11.72 -10.55 -0.21
N GLU A 79 12.55 -10.41 0.81
CA GLU A 79 12.93 -9.09 1.33
C GLU A 79 13.76 -8.29 0.32
N ASN A 80 13.65 -6.97 0.37
CA ASN A 80 14.34 -6.06 -0.53
C ASN A 80 15.20 -5.06 0.24
N ILE A 81 16.49 -4.98 -0.10
CA ILE A 81 17.48 -4.09 0.53
C ILE A 81 17.09 -2.61 0.38
N ALA A 82 16.66 -2.19 -0.81
CA ALA A 82 16.24 -0.82 -1.07
C ALA A 82 15.03 -0.45 -0.21
N MET A 83 14.06 -1.36 -0.04
CA MET A 83 12.89 -1.15 0.82
C MET A 83 13.29 -0.94 2.29
N TRP A 84 14.22 -1.75 2.80
CA TRP A 84 14.76 -1.58 4.16
C TRP A 84 15.44 -0.22 4.35
N MET A 85 16.26 0.20 3.39
CA MET A 85 17.00 1.46 3.47
C MET A 85 16.09 2.69 3.39
N LEU A 86 15.09 2.65 2.52
CA LEU A 86 14.18 3.78 2.28
C LEU A 86 13.10 3.88 3.35
N TYR A 87 12.49 2.76 3.74
CA TYR A 87 11.27 2.75 4.55
C TYR A 87 11.45 2.19 5.96
N GLY A 88 12.51 1.41 6.19
CA GLY A 88 12.78 0.76 7.47
C GLY A 88 13.33 1.66 8.57
N ALA A 89 13.01 2.96 8.60
CA ALA A 89 13.39 3.96 9.62
C ALA A 89 14.87 4.03 10.04
N LYS A 90 15.44 5.24 10.06
CA LYS A 90 16.88 5.43 10.38
C LYS A 90 17.80 4.54 9.52
N ARG A 91 17.43 4.37 8.23
CA ARG A 91 18.12 3.50 7.26
C ARG A 91 18.18 2.05 7.73
N GLY A 92 17.05 1.48 8.14
CA GLY A 92 16.94 0.07 8.57
C GLY A 92 17.21 -0.17 10.06
N LYS A 93 18.02 0.67 10.72
CA LYS A 93 18.43 0.46 12.13
C LYS A 93 17.28 0.30 13.11
N GLN A 94 16.15 0.94 12.85
CA GLN A 94 14.94 0.82 13.68
C GLN A 94 13.77 0.24 12.88
N GLY A 95 14.08 -0.55 11.85
CA GLY A 95 13.12 -1.02 10.87
C GLY A 95 12.37 -2.25 11.28
N ALA A 96 11.12 -2.30 10.84
CA ALA A 96 10.27 -3.46 10.88
C ALA A 96 9.55 -3.64 9.54
N MET A 97 9.22 -4.88 9.22
CA MET A 97 8.34 -5.24 8.11
C MET A 97 7.16 -6.01 8.68
N LEU A 98 5.96 -5.47 8.47
CA LEU A 98 4.71 -6.19 8.74
C LEU A 98 4.28 -6.94 7.47
N ARG A 99 4.12 -8.26 7.54
CA ARG A 99 3.66 -9.12 6.45
C ARG A 99 2.18 -9.44 6.64
N TYR A 100 1.31 -8.74 5.95
CA TYR A 100 -0.13 -9.03 6.03
C TYR A 100 -0.45 -10.26 5.16
N PRO A 101 -1.05 -11.34 5.71
CA PRO A 101 -1.48 -12.47 4.92
C PRO A 101 -2.64 -12.13 3.98
N ARG A 102 -2.78 -12.89 2.88
CA ARG A 102 -3.93 -12.77 1.97
C ARG A 102 -5.29 -12.78 2.66
N SER A 103 -5.48 -13.68 3.63
CA SER A 103 -6.77 -13.79 4.34
C SER A 103 -7.14 -12.47 5.02
N VAL A 104 -6.17 -11.83 5.68
CA VAL A 104 -6.36 -10.55 6.36
C VAL A 104 -6.70 -9.44 5.36
N MET A 105 -5.95 -9.33 4.26
CA MET A 105 -6.20 -8.27 3.28
C MET A 105 -7.52 -8.44 2.53
N ASN A 106 -7.92 -9.68 2.23
CA ASN A 106 -9.23 -9.96 1.64
C ASN A 106 -10.39 -9.69 2.61
N GLU A 107 -10.17 -9.90 3.91
CA GLU A 107 -11.14 -9.51 4.93
C GLU A 107 -11.24 -7.97 5.03
N ILE A 108 -10.11 -7.25 4.94
CA ILE A 108 -10.07 -5.78 4.92
C ILE A 108 -10.89 -5.20 3.76
N ILE A 109 -10.74 -5.68 2.53
CA ILE A 109 -11.53 -5.14 1.40
C ILE A 109 -13.03 -5.51 1.47
N SER A 110 -13.40 -6.39 2.39
CA SER A 110 -14.79 -6.82 2.62
C SER A 110 -15.45 -6.11 3.80
N ILE A 111 -14.73 -5.25 4.54
CA ILE A 111 -15.31 -4.51 5.67
C ILE A 111 -16.41 -3.56 5.21
N ASP A 112 -17.45 -3.45 6.02
CA ASP A 112 -18.50 -2.46 5.77
C ASP A 112 -18.14 -1.09 6.32
N THR A 113 -17.33 -1.03 7.37
CA THR A 113 -17.22 0.16 8.21
C THR A 113 -15.77 0.58 8.40
N VAL A 114 -15.51 1.88 8.27
CA VAL A 114 -14.21 2.52 8.57
C VAL A 114 -14.43 3.85 9.27
N LEU A 115 -13.37 4.41 9.87
CA LEU A 115 -13.41 5.74 10.45
C LEU A 115 -12.69 6.73 9.52
N LEU A 116 -13.36 7.83 9.15
CA LEU A 116 -12.78 8.92 8.37
C LEU A 116 -12.46 10.10 9.30
N GLY A 117 -11.20 10.56 9.28
CA GLY A 117 -10.73 11.49 10.28
C GLY A 117 -9.37 12.13 10.00
N LYS A 118 -8.77 12.65 11.09
CA LYS A 118 -7.41 13.19 11.12
C LYS A 118 -6.79 13.03 12.51
N PHE A 119 -5.47 13.13 12.57
CA PHE A 119 -4.77 13.23 13.84
C PHE A 119 -4.77 14.68 14.34
N ASN A 120 -5.09 14.88 15.61
CA ASN A 120 -5.00 16.17 16.26
C ASN A 120 -3.54 16.51 16.69
N ASN A 121 -3.32 17.70 17.23
CA ASN A 121 -2.00 18.15 17.70
C ASN A 121 -1.40 17.28 18.81
N SER A 122 -2.23 16.52 19.53
CA SER A 122 -1.80 15.56 20.56
C SER A 122 -1.53 14.16 19.99
N LYS A 123 -1.47 14.01 18.66
CA LYS A 123 -1.30 12.72 17.95
C LYS A 123 -2.39 11.69 18.25
N ARG A 124 -3.58 12.14 18.66
CA ARG A 124 -4.76 11.27 18.80
C ARG A 124 -5.57 11.33 17.51
N PHE A 125 -6.01 10.17 17.04
CA PHE A 125 -6.93 10.09 15.91
C PHE A 125 -8.34 10.46 16.35
N GLU A 126 -8.96 11.34 15.57
CA GLU A 126 -10.36 11.76 15.71
C GLU A 126 -11.02 11.52 14.34
N GLY A 127 -12.07 10.71 14.33
CA GLY A 127 -12.77 10.36 13.10
C GLY A 127 -14.15 9.82 13.39
N ASP A 128 -15.01 9.93 12.39
CA ASP A 128 -16.38 9.44 12.42
C ASP A 128 -16.53 8.23 11.52
N GLU A 129 -17.47 7.37 11.89
CA GLU A 129 -17.82 6.18 11.14
C GLU A 129 -18.45 6.53 9.79
N ILE A 130 -18.05 5.79 8.75
CA ILE A 130 -18.67 5.78 7.42
C ILE A 130 -18.89 4.33 6.97
N SER A 131 -19.90 4.09 6.11
CA SER A 131 -20.32 2.73 5.73
C SER A 131 -20.35 2.51 4.21
N LYS A 132 -19.83 1.35 3.78
CA LYS A 132 -19.87 0.84 2.40
C LYS A 132 -21.31 0.54 1.97
N SER A 133 -22.11 -0.07 2.85
CA SER A 133 -23.55 -0.31 2.62
C SER A 133 -24.35 0.97 2.41
N SER A 134 -23.91 2.09 2.99
CA SER A 134 -24.50 3.42 2.75
C SER A 134 -23.99 4.10 1.47
N GLY A 135 -23.08 3.46 0.74
CA GLY A 135 -22.44 4.00 -0.45
C GLY A 135 -21.44 5.12 -0.16
N ASP A 136 -20.95 5.25 1.08
CA ASP A 136 -20.03 6.34 1.43
C ASP A 136 -18.63 6.12 0.84
N PHE A 137 -18.21 4.86 0.68
CA PHE A 137 -16.90 4.49 0.12
C PHE A 137 -16.92 3.11 -0.57
N ASP A 138 -15.87 2.85 -1.35
CA ASP A 138 -15.45 1.52 -1.78
C ASP A 138 -13.98 1.29 -1.40
N ILE A 139 -13.59 0.02 -1.26
CA ILE A 139 -12.24 -0.38 -0.87
C ILE A 139 -11.79 -1.55 -1.75
N PHE A 140 -10.59 -1.45 -2.30
CA PHE A 140 -10.03 -2.47 -3.19
C PHE A 140 -8.50 -2.56 -3.09
N LEU A 141 -7.98 -3.70 -3.52
CA LEU A 141 -6.55 -3.88 -3.76
C LEU A 141 -6.27 -3.72 -5.25
N THR A 142 -5.14 -3.14 -5.62
CA THR A 142 -4.67 -3.11 -7.01
C THR A 142 -3.15 -3.15 -7.08
N ASP A 143 -2.62 -3.79 -8.12
CA ASP A 143 -1.20 -3.73 -8.44
C ASP A 143 -0.85 -2.39 -9.10
N VAL A 144 0.40 -1.96 -8.90
CA VAL A 144 0.97 -0.80 -9.57
C VAL A 144 1.76 -1.28 -10.78
N ILE A 145 1.47 -0.67 -11.93
CA ILE A 145 2.27 -0.87 -13.14
C ILE A 145 3.42 0.14 -13.17
N TYR A 146 4.48 -0.20 -13.88
CA TYR A 146 5.63 0.68 -14.01
C TYR A 146 5.85 1.03 -15.47
N GLY A 147 6.22 2.27 -15.77
CA GLY A 147 6.51 2.66 -17.13
C GLY A 147 7.42 3.87 -17.21
N ASP A 148 8.05 4.03 -18.37
CA ASP A 148 8.88 5.18 -18.69
C ASP A 148 8.25 5.98 -19.83
N ALA A 149 8.39 7.31 -19.77
CA ALA A 149 7.86 8.19 -20.78
C ALA A 149 8.40 7.80 -22.17
N SER A 150 7.48 7.59 -23.10
CA SER A 150 7.77 7.39 -24.51
C SER A 150 7.45 8.66 -25.29
N LYS A 151 8.23 8.92 -26.34
CA LYS A 151 8.03 10.06 -27.25
C LYS A 151 6.76 9.95 -28.10
N ASP A 152 6.14 8.77 -28.15
CA ASP A 152 4.98 8.46 -28.98
C ASP A 152 3.67 8.39 -28.14
N ASN A 153 2.54 8.11 -28.81
CA ASN A 153 1.26 7.83 -28.15
C ASN A 153 1.22 6.46 -27.43
N ARG A 154 2.33 5.72 -27.43
CA ARG A 154 2.46 4.38 -26.85
C ARG A 154 3.45 4.37 -25.71
N LEU A 155 3.13 3.66 -24.63
CA LEU A 155 3.96 3.51 -23.44
C LEU A 155 4.45 2.07 -23.30
N MET A 156 5.68 1.90 -22.83
CA MET A 156 6.18 0.61 -22.32
C MET A 156 5.72 0.48 -20.88
N ILE A 157 4.90 -0.51 -20.57
CA ILE A 157 4.44 -0.81 -19.22
C ILE A 157 4.97 -2.16 -18.76
N ASN A 158 5.18 -2.27 -17.45
CA ASN A 158 5.80 -3.41 -16.80
C ASN A 158 4.94 -3.83 -15.61
N LEU A 159 4.72 -5.13 -15.48
CA LEU A 159 4.06 -5.75 -14.33
C LEU A 159 4.86 -7.00 -13.96
N TYR A 160 5.59 -6.94 -12.85
CA TYR A 160 6.57 -7.95 -12.48
C TYR A 160 7.65 -8.12 -13.58
N GLU A 161 7.73 -9.30 -14.20
CA GLU A 161 8.67 -9.64 -15.27
C GLU A 161 8.01 -9.51 -16.66
N ASP A 162 6.72 -9.16 -16.72
CA ASP A 162 6.01 -8.97 -17.99
C ASP A 162 6.18 -7.53 -18.47
N HIS A 163 6.37 -7.36 -19.78
CA HIS A 163 6.62 -6.08 -20.44
C HIS A 163 5.73 -5.96 -21.67
N GLU A 164 4.97 -4.89 -21.80
CA GLU A 164 4.05 -4.70 -22.92
C GLU A 164 4.03 -3.25 -23.42
N ARG A 165 3.80 -3.06 -24.73
CA ARG A 165 3.70 -1.72 -25.33
C ARG A 165 2.25 -1.40 -25.67
N VAL A 166 1.65 -0.52 -24.88
CA VAL A 166 0.22 -0.17 -24.97
C VAL A 166 0.00 1.26 -25.45
N GLU A 167 -1.17 1.55 -26.01
CA GLU A 167 -1.62 2.93 -26.22
C GLU A 167 -1.91 3.61 -24.87
N LYS A 168 -1.71 4.92 -24.75
CA LYS A 168 -1.96 5.66 -23.50
C LYS A 168 -3.39 5.50 -22.98
N SER A 169 -4.38 5.37 -23.86
CA SER A 169 -5.78 5.17 -23.47
C SER A 169 -6.01 3.92 -22.63
N VAL A 170 -5.17 2.89 -22.75
CA VAL A 170 -5.27 1.64 -21.97
C VAL A 170 -4.94 1.88 -20.49
N ILE A 171 -4.18 2.92 -20.16
CA ILE A 171 -3.82 3.25 -18.78
C ILE A 171 -4.61 4.45 -18.23
N GLU A 172 -5.53 5.01 -19.02
CA GLU A 172 -6.40 6.12 -18.64
C GLU A 172 -7.61 5.62 -17.84
N ASN A 173 -7.35 5.08 -16.65
CA ASN A 173 -8.36 4.72 -15.66
C ASN A 173 -7.94 5.22 -14.28
N MET A 174 -8.88 5.77 -13.52
CA MET A 174 -8.59 6.34 -12.21
C MET A 174 -8.15 5.31 -11.15
N ASP A 175 -8.42 4.03 -11.38
CA ASP A 175 -8.03 2.94 -10.51
C ASP A 175 -6.69 2.30 -10.92
N ILE A 176 -6.11 2.71 -12.06
CA ILE A 176 -4.78 2.29 -12.52
C ILE A 176 -3.73 3.26 -12.00
N PHE A 177 -2.70 2.73 -11.34
CA PHE A 177 -1.56 3.50 -10.84
C PHE A 177 -0.30 3.14 -11.59
N ILE A 178 0.40 4.16 -12.07
CA ILE A 178 1.65 4.01 -12.79
C ILE A 178 2.77 4.77 -12.08
N LYS A 179 3.90 4.08 -11.88
CA LYS A 179 5.14 4.69 -11.39
C LYS A 179 6.23 4.66 -12.44
N ASN A 180 7.26 5.48 -12.24
CA ASN A 180 8.49 5.35 -13.02
C ASN A 180 9.14 3.98 -12.82
N TYR A 181 9.74 3.41 -13.88
CA TYR A 181 10.36 2.09 -13.83
C TYR A 181 11.49 1.95 -12.81
N ALA A 182 12.15 3.04 -12.42
CA ALA A 182 13.14 3.05 -11.35
C ALA A 182 12.59 2.52 -10.02
N TRP A 183 11.27 2.56 -9.80
CA TRP A 183 10.59 2.04 -8.61
C TRP A 183 10.10 0.58 -8.74
N SER A 184 10.36 -0.08 -9.86
CA SER A 184 9.83 -1.45 -10.14
C SER A 184 10.29 -2.51 -9.13
N TYR A 185 11.42 -2.29 -8.46
CA TYR A 185 11.93 -3.17 -7.41
C TYR A 185 10.99 -3.29 -6.20
N GLU A 186 10.07 -2.33 -6.00
CA GLU A 186 9.11 -2.34 -4.90
C GLU A 186 8.08 -3.46 -5.06
N ARG A 187 7.74 -3.84 -6.31
CA ARG A 187 6.60 -4.72 -6.63
C ARG A 187 5.35 -4.29 -5.88
N GLU A 188 4.96 -3.04 -6.09
CA GLU A 188 3.97 -2.38 -5.27
C GLU A 188 2.54 -2.86 -5.58
N CYS A 189 1.79 -3.08 -4.50
CA CYS A 189 0.35 -3.24 -4.47
C CYS A 189 -0.22 -2.20 -3.50
N ARG A 190 -1.39 -1.63 -3.81
CA ARG A 190 -2.07 -0.64 -2.98
C ARG A 190 -3.37 -1.18 -2.43
N LEU A 191 -3.61 -0.91 -1.16
CA LEU A 191 -4.96 -0.87 -0.60
C LEU A 191 -5.49 0.55 -0.81
N VAL A 192 -6.61 0.68 -1.51
CA VAL A 192 -7.20 1.97 -1.90
C VAL A 192 -8.60 2.06 -1.32
N VAL A 193 -8.91 3.20 -0.71
CA VAL A 193 -10.27 3.58 -0.32
C VAL A 193 -10.69 4.77 -1.16
N LYS A 194 -11.77 4.58 -1.91
CA LYS A 194 -12.37 5.57 -2.81
C LYS A 194 -13.67 6.08 -2.20
N LEU A 195 -13.71 7.37 -1.93
CA LEU A 195 -14.86 8.01 -1.31
C LEU A 195 -15.90 8.43 -2.36
N SER A 196 -17.18 8.41 -1.96
CA SER A 196 -18.26 9.04 -2.71
C SER A 196 -18.09 10.55 -2.79
N GLU A 197 -18.74 11.20 -3.76
CA GLU A 197 -18.72 12.67 -3.91
C GLU A 197 -19.22 13.41 -2.67
N LYS A 198 -20.19 12.84 -1.95
CA LYS A 198 -20.67 13.37 -0.66
C LYS A 198 -19.54 13.39 0.37
N MET A 199 -18.79 12.30 0.49
CA MET A 199 -17.68 12.18 1.44
C MET A 199 -16.47 13.02 1.04
N LYS A 200 -16.15 13.16 -0.24
CA LYS A 200 -15.08 14.05 -0.73
C LYS A 200 -15.30 15.51 -0.34
N LYS A 201 -16.53 16.02 -0.50
CA LYS A 201 -16.89 17.39 -0.06
C LYS A 201 -16.67 17.58 1.44
N ARG A 202 -16.98 16.56 2.24
CA ARG A 202 -16.74 16.56 3.68
C ARG A 202 -15.25 16.56 4.01
N VAL A 203 -14.46 15.73 3.33
CA VAL A 203 -12.99 15.68 3.47
C VAL A 203 -12.37 17.06 3.25
N GLN A 204 -12.77 17.77 2.19
CA GLN A 204 -12.28 19.11 1.91
C GLN A 204 -12.71 20.13 2.99
N LYS A 205 -13.98 20.12 3.37
CA LYS A 205 -14.54 21.07 4.35
C LYS A 205 -13.90 20.93 5.73
N ASP A 206 -13.72 19.69 6.19
CA ASP A 206 -13.28 19.39 7.56
C ASP A 206 -11.75 19.09 7.61
N GLU A 207 -11.06 19.21 6.48
CA GLU A 207 -9.63 18.91 6.28
C GLU A 207 -9.23 17.51 6.77
N LEU A 208 -10.06 16.51 6.46
CA LEU A 208 -9.80 15.12 6.83
C LEU A 208 -8.73 14.54 5.90
N ASN A 209 -7.87 13.66 6.40
CA ASN A 209 -6.72 13.17 5.62
C ASN A 209 -6.32 11.74 5.92
N THR A 210 -7.02 11.09 6.83
CA THR A 210 -6.73 9.73 7.28
C THR A 210 -8.00 8.89 7.35
N ILE A 211 -7.92 7.65 6.87
CA ILE A 211 -8.90 6.60 7.15
C ILE A 211 -8.27 5.61 8.12
N CYS A 212 -9.00 5.27 9.17
CA CYS A 212 -8.64 4.20 10.09
C CYS A 212 -9.51 2.98 9.78
N ILE A 213 -8.84 1.85 9.57
CA ILE A 213 -9.44 0.52 9.44
C ILE A 213 -9.17 -0.23 10.75
N PRO A 214 -10.19 -0.41 11.61
CA PRO A 214 -10.08 -1.25 12.79
C PRO A 214 -10.01 -2.71 12.38
N PHE A 215 -9.01 -3.43 12.88
CA PHE A 215 -8.89 -4.87 12.68
C PHE A 215 -9.78 -5.59 13.68
N THR A 216 -10.44 -6.64 13.21
CA THR A 216 -11.15 -7.57 14.09
C THR A 216 -10.15 -8.39 14.91
N GLU A 217 -10.60 -8.96 16.04
CA GLU A 217 -9.78 -9.91 16.81
C GLU A 217 -9.31 -11.09 15.95
N LYS A 218 -10.14 -11.53 14.99
CA LYS A 218 -9.80 -12.57 14.03
C LYS A 218 -8.65 -12.14 13.11
N MET A 219 -8.73 -10.95 12.49
CA MET A 219 -7.64 -10.41 11.68
C MET A 219 -6.35 -10.31 12.49
N MET A 220 -6.44 -9.82 13.73
CA MET A 220 -5.29 -9.71 14.62
C MET A 220 -4.71 -11.07 15.02
N SER A 221 -5.55 -12.09 15.22
CA SER A 221 -5.12 -13.46 15.51
C SER A 221 -4.47 -14.14 14.29
N ASP A 222 -4.92 -13.80 13.08
CA ASP A 222 -4.34 -14.30 11.83
C ASP A 222 -2.96 -13.69 11.57
N MET A 223 -2.72 -12.47 12.06
CA MET A 223 -1.40 -11.85 12.13
C MET A 223 -0.57 -12.52 13.24
N ARG A 224 0.46 -13.29 12.87
CA ARG A 224 1.32 -14.03 13.80
C ARG A 224 2.57 -13.25 14.16
N LYS A 225 3.28 -13.65 15.23
CA LYS A 225 4.60 -13.06 15.57
C LYS A 225 5.59 -13.10 14.41
N ARG A 226 5.57 -14.16 13.59
CA ARG A 226 6.40 -14.31 12.38
C ARG A 226 6.09 -13.31 11.26
N ASP A 227 4.96 -12.62 11.37
CA ASP A 227 4.51 -11.62 10.40
C ASP A 227 5.06 -10.23 10.76
N LEU A 228 5.82 -10.12 11.86
CA LEU A 228 6.70 -8.98 12.12
C LEU A 228 8.16 -9.43 11.95
N VAL A 229 8.85 -8.82 11.00
CA VAL A 229 10.27 -9.07 10.73
C VAL A 229 11.08 -7.85 11.12
N ARG A 230 12.16 -8.04 11.86
CA ARG A 230 13.13 -7.00 12.20
C ARG A 230 14.06 -6.77 11.02
N SER A 231 14.47 -5.52 10.82
CA SER A 231 15.48 -5.20 9.80
C SER A 231 16.77 -6.03 10.00
N PRO A 232 17.48 -6.39 8.93
CA PRO A 232 18.75 -7.13 9.01
C PRO A 232 19.87 -6.40 9.79
N ILE A 233 19.71 -5.11 10.06
CA ILE A 233 20.63 -4.29 10.87
C ILE A 233 19.93 -3.63 12.05
N TYR A 234 18.86 -4.26 12.53
CA TYR A 234 18.11 -3.74 13.64
C TYR A 234 19.00 -3.60 14.89
N ASP A 235 19.13 -2.37 15.38
CA ASP A 235 19.89 -2.01 16.60
C ASP A 235 19.00 -1.38 17.68
N GLY A 236 17.67 -1.43 17.48
CA GLY A 236 16.70 -0.92 18.43
C GLY A 236 16.52 -1.82 19.66
N GLY A 237 15.90 -1.28 20.70
CA GLY A 237 15.71 -1.97 21.98
C GLY A 237 14.50 -2.92 22.05
N VAL A 238 13.73 -3.09 20.96
CA VAL A 238 12.53 -3.95 20.97
C VAL A 238 12.86 -5.34 20.43
N ASP A 239 12.82 -6.33 21.31
CA ASP A 239 13.02 -7.75 20.98
C ASP A 239 11.70 -8.46 20.68
N TYR A 240 11.06 -8.07 19.57
CA TYR A 240 9.79 -8.67 19.11
C TYR A 240 9.81 -8.89 17.59
N GLY A 241 9.12 -9.93 17.13
CA GLY A 241 9.17 -10.41 15.74
C GLY A 241 10.23 -11.50 15.51
N THR A 242 10.55 -11.74 14.24
CA THR A 242 11.61 -12.63 13.77
C THR A 242 12.75 -11.85 13.10
N ASP A 243 13.90 -12.47 12.95
CA ASP A 243 15.00 -11.86 12.19
C ASP A 243 14.73 -11.88 10.69
N SER A 244 15.30 -10.88 10.00
CA SER A 244 15.33 -10.83 8.55
C SER A 244 16.14 -12.01 7.98
N GLU A 245 15.69 -12.55 6.86
CA GLU A 245 16.43 -13.52 6.04
C GLU A 245 17.73 -12.92 5.47
N LEU A 246 17.85 -11.58 5.45
CA LEU A 246 19.06 -10.87 5.04
C LEU A 246 20.07 -10.66 6.18
N PHE A 247 19.73 -11.05 7.42
CA PHE A 247 20.63 -10.90 8.55
C PHE A 247 21.95 -11.67 8.33
N GLY A 248 23.08 -10.98 8.46
CA GLY A 248 24.42 -11.53 8.22
C GLY A 248 24.78 -11.80 6.75
N ASN A 249 23.88 -11.54 5.79
CA ASN A 249 24.09 -11.81 4.37
C ASN A 249 24.52 -10.59 3.56
N VAL A 250 24.51 -9.40 4.16
CA VAL A 250 24.86 -8.13 3.52
C VAL A 250 25.73 -7.33 4.48
N ASP A 251 26.82 -6.75 3.98
CA ASP A 251 27.57 -5.73 4.72
C ASP A 251 26.89 -4.37 4.50
N TRP A 252 26.35 -3.81 5.59
CA TRP A 252 25.58 -2.57 5.57
C TRP A 252 26.43 -1.34 5.93
N LYS A 253 27.72 -1.51 6.20
CA LYS A 253 28.66 -0.41 6.38
C LYS A 253 29.09 0.13 5.01
N LEU A 254 28.20 0.91 4.40
CA LEU A 254 28.50 1.75 3.23
C LEU A 254 29.07 3.11 3.65
#